data_AF-A0A7R6XUK6-F1
#
_entry.id   AF-A0A7R6XUK6-F1
#
_cell.length_a   1.000
_cell.length_b   1.000
_cell.length_c   1.000
_cell.angle_alpha   90.00
_cell.angle_beta   90.00
_cell.angle_gamma   90.00
#
_symmetry.space_group_name_H-M   'P 1'
#
loop_
_entity.id
_entity.type
_entity.pdbx_description
1 polymer ?
#
loop_
_entity_poly.entity_id
_entity_poly.type
_entity_poly.pdbx_seq_one_letter_code
_entity_poly.pdbx_strand_id
1 'polypeptide(L)'
;MRINQAGSRRSGSKWAGRASATFGALLLASLAGCMTYRASGRDTFQTSGIEEWLTATDADAVVNQMAAKGLMPASIDCRFDRAVPGQVAYVSKFTWQRAPANTRYHWEVGDPTYLASKELKSNRVGLHRIAAKIVRDPATGRKVGCSIWTN
;
A
#
# COMPACT_ATOMS: atom_id res chain seq x y z
N MET A 1 -21.70 18.86 16.48
CA MET A 1 -22.64 19.08 15.36
C MET A 1 -23.34 17.74 15.08
N ARG A 2 -24.65 17.66 15.34
CA ARG A 2 -25.47 16.46 15.08
C ARG A 2 -26.15 16.62 13.72
N ILE A 3 -26.15 15.59 12.88
CA ILE A 3 -27.01 15.54 11.69
C ILE A 3 -27.64 14.14 11.59
N ASN A 4 -28.96 14.17 11.41
CA ASN A 4 -29.92 13.08 11.47
C ASN A 4 -29.91 12.19 10.21
N GLN A 5 -30.37 10.94 10.41
CA GLN A 5 -30.82 10.03 9.36
C GLN A 5 -31.98 10.62 8.54
N ALA A 6 -32.00 10.31 7.25
CA ALA A 6 -33.24 10.16 6.48
C ALA A 6 -33.02 9.13 5.35
N GLY A 7 -33.72 8.01 5.42
CA GLY A 7 -33.79 7.03 4.34
C GLY A 7 -34.88 7.39 3.32
N SER A 8 -34.75 6.84 2.11
CA SER A 8 -35.88 6.69 1.18
C SER A 8 -35.59 5.55 0.19
N ARG A 9 -36.44 4.52 0.24
CA ARG A 9 -36.52 3.41 -0.73
C ARG A 9 -37.53 3.77 -1.83
N ARG A 10 -37.25 3.39 -3.09
CA ARG A 10 -38.19 2.86 -4.11
C ARG A 10 -37.38 2.63 -5.41
N SER A 11 -37.17 1.39 -5.85
CA SER A 11 -38.11 0.49 -6.54
C SER A 11 -38.17 0.73 -8.05
N GLY A 12 -37.39 -0.08 -8.78
CA GLY A 12 -37.73 -0.80 -10.02
C GLY A 12 -38.29 -0.05 -11.22
N SER A 13 -37.73 -0.31 -12.41
CA SER A 13 -38.36 -1.19 -13.42
C SER A 13 -37.93 -0.89 -14.86
N LYS A 14 -37.55 -1.98 -15.57
CA LYS A 14 -37.78 -2.27 -16.99
C LYS A 14 -36.96 -1.49 -18.02
N TRP A 15 -36.12 -2.21 -18.79
CA TRP A 15 -36.18 -2.25 -20.26
C TRP A 15 -35.74 -3.65 -20.73
N ALA A 16 -36.46 -4.15 -21.74
CA ALA A 16 -36.42 -5.51 -22.23
C ALA A 16 -35.87 -5.57 -23.67
N GLY A 17 -35.24 -6.70 -24.01
CA GLY A 17 -35.30 -7.30 -25.35
C GLY A 17 -34.14 -7.00 -26.31
N ARG A 18 -33.31 -7.99 -26.64
CA ARG A 18 -33.52 -8.96 -27.74
C ARG A 18 -32.27 -9.85 -27.97
N ALA A 19 -32.57 -11.13 -28.20
CA ALA A 19 -31.83 -12.24 -28.84
C ALA A 19 -30.79 -11.83 -29.93
N SER A 20 -29.82 -12.63 -30.38
CA SER A 20 -29.29 -13.99 -30.15
C SER A 20 -28.06 -14.10 -31.08
N ALA A 21 -27.01 -14.82 -30.70
CA ALA A 21 -26.15 -15.50 -31.67
C ALA A 21 -25.30 -16.57 -30.98
N THR A 22 -25.62 -17.81 -31.32
CA THR A 22 -24.94 -19.06 -30.99
C THR A 22 -23.52 -19.10 -31.53
N PHE A 23 -22.55 -19.44 -30.68
CA PHE A 23 -21.36 -20.18 -31.10
C PHE A 23 -21.10 -21.31 -30.10
N GLY A 24 -21.20 -22.54 -30.59
CA GLY A 24 -20.83 -23.73 -29.86
C GLY A 24 -19.31 -23.88 -29.80
N ALA A 25 -18.83 -24.31 -28.64
CA ALA A 25 -17.58 -25.03 -28.49
C ALA A 25 -17.65 -25.86 -27.21
N LEU A 26 -18.02 -27.13 -27.36
CA LEU A 26 -17.80 -28.19 -26.38
C LEU A 26 -16.31 -28.55 -26.44
N LEU A 27 -15.55 -28.35 -25.38
CA LEU A 27 -14.26 -29.04 -25.16
C LEU A 27 -14.00 -29.25 -23.66
N LEU A 28 -14.36 -30.47 -23.24
CA LEU A 28 -13.64 -31.40 -22.36
C LEU A 28 -13.18 -30.96 -20.96
N ALA A 29 -13.72 -31.72 -20.00
CA ALA A 29 -13.23 -31.88 -18.64
C ALA A 29 -11.76 -32.32 -18.58
N SER A 30 -11.01 -31.72 -17.65
CA SER A 30 -9.92 -32.41 -16.96
C SER A 30 -9.90 -31.97 -15.50
N LEU A 31 -10.22 -32.93 -14.62
CA LEU A 31 -9.91 -32.91 -13.20
C LEU A 31 -8.40 -33.15 -13.05
N ALA A 32 -7.67 -32.13 -12.59
CA ALA A 32 -6.40 -32.28 -11.89
C ALA A 32 -6.22 -31.06 -10.98
N GLY A 33 -6.02 -31.31 -9.69
CA GLY A 33 -6.05 -30.29 -8.66
C GLY A 33 -4.91 -29.27 -8.75
N CYS A 34 -5.26 -28.02 -8.49
CA CYS A 34 -4.40 -27.10 -7.75
C CYS A 34 -5.17 -26.71 -6.49
N MET A 35 -5.05 -27.53 -5.45
CA MET A 35 -5.31 -27.07 -4.09
C MET A 35 -4.19 -26.13 -3.65
N THR A 36 -4.56 -25.23 -2.74
CA THR A 36 -3.73 -24.28 -1.97
C THR A 36 -3.28 -23.05 -2.78
N TYR A 37 -3.75 -21.83 -2.53
CA TYR A 37 -4.06 -21.17 -1.25
C TYR A 37 -5.28 -20.25 -1.42
N ARG A 38 -6.48 -20.74 -1.07
CA ARG A 38 -7.56 -19.82 -0.67
C ARG A 38 -7.17 -19.32 0.72
N ALA A 39 -6.62 -18.11 0.78
CA ALA A 39 -6.49 -17.36 2.01
C ALA A 39 -7.90 -16.94 2.48
N SER A 40 -8.62 -17.88 3.06
CA SER A 40 -9.80 -17.60 3.88
C SER A 40 -9.35 -17.49 5.33
N GLY A 41 -9.37 -16.27 5.88
CA GLY A 41 -9.40 -16.09 7.34
C GLY A 41 -8.50 -15.00 7.92
N ARG A 42 -8.83 -13.73 7.67
CA ARG A 42 -8.75 -12.55 8.55
C ARG A 42 -8.45 -11.30 7.73
N ASP A 43 -9.45 -10.42 7.64
CA ASP A 43 -9.33 -8.99 7.39
C ASP A 43 -8.17 -8.58 6.46
N THR A 44 -8.21 -9.05 5.21
CA THR A 44 -7.61 -8.28 4.13
C THR A 44 -8.50 -7.05 3.92
N PHE A 45 -8.37 -6.08 4.82
CA PHE A 45 -8.67 -4.70 4.50
C PHE A 45 -7.66 -4.29 3.43
N GLN A 46 -7.90 -4.73 2.19
CA GLN A 46 -7.32 -4.16 0.99
C GLN A 46 -7.89 -2.75 0.88
N THR A 47 -7.44 -1.84 1.74
CA THR A 47 -7.19 -0.48 1.28
C THR A 47 -6.07 -0.63 0.28
N SER A 48 -6.49 -0.77 -0.99
CA SER A 48 -5.71 -0.39 -2.16
C SER A 48 -4.74 0.70 -1.73
N GLY A 49 -3.44 0.38 -1.80
CA GLY A 49 -2.38 1.34 -1.53
C GLY A 49 -2.71 2.60 -2.29
N ILE A 50 -2.43 3.76 -1.69
CA ILE A 50 -2.50 4.99 -2.45
C ILE A 50 -1.53 4.77 -3.62
N GLU A 51 -2.09 4.60 -4.81
CA GLU A 51 -1.35 4.19 -6.02
C GLU A 51 -0.30 5.24 -6.39
N GLU A 52 -0.45 6.43 -5.83
CA GLU A 52 0.34 7.62 -6.05
C GLU A 52 1.67 7.59 -5.30
N TRP A 53 2.68 8.15 -5.98
CA TRP A 53 3.99 8.41 -5.39
C TRP A 53 3.91 9.73 -4.64
N LEU A 54 4.17 9.69 -3.34
CA LEU A 54 4.03 10.81 -2.44
C LEU A 54 5.39 11.47 -2.22
N THR A 55 5.42 12.81 -2.22
CA THR A 55 6.58 13.55 -1.69
C THR A 55 6.72 13.29 -0.19
N ALA A 56 7.85 13.67 0.41
CA ALA A 56 8.05 13.49 1.86
C ALA A 56 6.90 14.13 2.67
N THR A 57 6.49 15.35 2.32
CA THR A 57 5.40 16.07 3.00
C THR A 57 4.06 15.37 2.84
N ASP A 58 3.73 14.92 1.62
CA ASP A 58 2.46 14.23 1.37
C ASP A 58 2.44 12.84 2.03
N ALA A 59 3.60 12.17 2.07
CA ALA A 59 3.78 10.89 2.73
C ALA A 59 3.50 10.99 4.23
N ASP A 60 4.04 12.00 4.92
CA ASP A 60 3.74 12.26 6.33
C ASP A 60 2.25 12.51 6.57
N ALA A 61 1.62 13.34 5.74
CA ALA A 61 0.19 13.65 5.87
C ALA A 61 -0.67 12.39 5.70
N VAL A 62 -0.38 11.58 4.68
CA VAL A 62 -1.07 10.32 4.39
C VAL A 62 -0.85 9.31 5.51
N VAL A 63 0.39 9.09 5.97
CA VAL A 63 0.70 8.13 7.04
C VAL A 63 -0.06 8.51 8.31
N ASN A 64 -0.09 9.79 8.68
CA ASN A 64 -0.87 10.26 9.83
C ASN A 64 -2.37 10.05 9.65
N GLN A 65 -2.91 10.31 8.45
CA GLN A 65 -4.32 10.06 8.15
C GLN A 65 -4.68 8.57 8.27
N MET A 66 -3.78 7.68 7.84
CA MET A 66 -3.98 6.23 7.92
C MET A 66 -3.79 5.72 9.35
N ALA A 67 -2.86 6.30 10.12
CA ALA A 67 -2.71 6.05 11.55
C ALA A 67 -4.01 6.36 12.32
N ALA A 68 -4.65 7.49 12.01
CA ALA A 68 -5.94 7.87 12.61
C ALA A 68 -7.08 6.88 12.30
N LYS A 69 -6.95 6.10 11.21
CA LYS A 69 -7.87 5.00 10.84
C LYS A 69 -7.48 3.66 11.49
N GLY A 70 -6.43 3.63 12.31
CA GLY A 70 -5.90 2.40 12.92
C GLY A 70 -5.13 1.52 11.94
N LEU A 71 -4.48 2.13 10.94
CA LEU A 71 -3.65 1.46 9.95
C LEU A 71 -2.17 1.84 10.14
N MET A 72 -1.28 0.94 9.71
CA MET A 72 0.16 1.18 9.63
C MET A 72 0.68 0.83 8.23
N PRO A 73 1.84 1.38 7.82
CA PRO A 73 2.52 0.92 6.63
C PRO A 73 2.85 -0.57 6.69
N ALA A 74 2.43 -1.32 5.69
CA ALA A 74 2.76 -2.75 5.54
C ALA A 74 4.00 -2.94 4.66
N SER A 75 4.13 -2.12 3.60
CA SER A 75 5.31 -2.07 2.74
C SER A 75 5.57 -0.64 2.28
N ILE A 76 6.81 -0.38 1.86
CA ILE A 76 7.25 0.90 1.32
C ILE A 76 8.06 0.67 0.04
N ASP A 77 7.73 1.45 -0.98
CA ASP A 77 8.52 1.64 -2.18
C ASP A 77 9.08 3.06 -2.20
N CYS A 78 10.24 3.23 -2.83
CA CYS A 78 10.92 4.51 -2.94
C CYS A 78 11.61 4.67 -4.28
N ARG A 79 11.71 5.92 -4.74
CA ARG A 79 12.51 6.31 -5.91
C ARG A 79 12.92 7.78 -5.79
N PHE A 80 13.87 8.19 -6.63
CA PHE A 80 14.18 9.60 -6.79
C PHE A 80 13.00 10.34 -7.41
N ASP A 81 12.74 11.54 -6.90
CA ASP A 81 11.81 12.45 -7.53
C ASP A 81 12.45 13.04 -8.78
N ARG A 82 11.78 12.89 -9.93
CA ARG A 82 12.25 13.43 -11.21
C ARG A 82 11.64 14.80 -11.52
N ALA A 83 10.66 15.25 -10.73
CA ALA A 83 10.01 16.55 -10.91
C ALA A 83 10.87 17.72 -10.39
N VAL A 84 11.89 17.44 -9.57
CA VAL A 84 12.78 18.46 -8.98
C VAL A 84 14.21 18.31 -9.50
N PRO A 85 14.53 18.85 -10.70
CA PRO A 85 15.87 18.76 -11.25
C PRO A 85 16.88 19.53 -10.39
N GLY A 86 18.05 18.92 -10.15
CA GLY A 86 19.16 19.53 -9.40
C GLY A 86 19.08 19.37 -7.87
N GLN A 87 17.96 18.91 -7.31
CA GLN A 87 17.83 18.61 -5.88
C GLN A 87 17.69 17.10 -5.65
N VAL A 88 18.28 16.63 -4.55
CA VAL A 88 18.06 15.25 -4.11
C VAL A 88 16.72 15.20 -3.41
N ALA A 89 15.69 14.81 -4.14
CA ALA A 89 14.36 14.58 -3.62
C ALA A 89 13.95 13.11 -3.80
N TYR A 90 13.07 12.64 -2.92
CA TYR A 90 12.59 11.27 -2.92
C TYR A 90 11.08 11.26 -2.86
N VAL A 91 10.50 10.26 -3.51
CA VAL A 91 9.08 9.95 -3.37
C VAL A 91 8.91 8.52 -2.88
N SER A 92 7.84 8.29 -2.13
CA SER A 92 7.50 7.00 -1.55
C SER A 92 6.07 6.58 -1.88
N LYS A 93 5.85 5.27 -1.92
CA LYS A 93 4.53 4.66 -2.07
C LYS A 93 4.36 3.61 -0.98
N PHE A 94 3.17 3.54 -0.41
CA PHE A 94 2.88 2.67 0.74
C PHE A 94 1.72 1.72 0.45
N THR A 95 1.82 0.53 1.02
CA THR A 95 0.64 -0.32 1.26
C THR A 95 0.31 -0.32 2.74
N TRP A 96 -0.92 -0.68 3.08
CA TRP A 96 -1.46 -0.53 4.43
C TRP A 96 -1.93 -1.85 4.99
N GLN A 97 -1.81 -1.99 6.31
CA GLN A 97 -2.39 -3.08 7.08
C GLN A 97 -3.00 -2.55 8.37
N ARG A 98 -3.83 -3.36 9.02
CA ARG A 98 -4.34 -3.04 10.35
C ARG A 98 -3.16 -2.91 11.32
N ALA A 99 -3.11 -1.81 12.06
CA ALA A 99 -2.12 -1.66 13.13
C ALA A 99 -2.53 -2.53 14.32
N PRO A 100 -1.68 -3.46 14.78
CA PRO A 100 -1.90 -4.15 16.05
C PRO A 100 -2.04 -3.16 17.22
N ALA A 101 -2.67 -3.60 18.31
CA ALA A 101 -2.80 -2.78 19.51
C ALA A 101 -1.41 -2.35 20.03
N ASN A 102 -1.27 -1.09 20.41
CA ASN A 102 -0.02 -0.50 20.92
C ASN A 102 1.19 -0.60 19.96
N THR A 103 0.93 -0.71 18.65
CA THR A 103 2.00 -0.70 17.65
C THR A 103 2.63 0.68 17.57
N ARG A 104 3.96 0.71 17.60
CA ARG A 104 4.77 1.87 17.27
C ARG A 104 5.52 1.52 16.01
N TYR A 105 5.55 2.45 15.06
CA TYR A 105 6.29 2.27 13.83
C TYR A 105 7.02 3.55 13.45
N HIS A 106 8.03 3.38 12.62
CA HIS A 106 8.81 4.44 12.02
C HIS A 106 9.10 4.07 10.57
N TRP A 107 9.18 5.06 9.69
CA TRP A 107 9.55 4.85 8.30
C TRP A 107 10.47 5.97 7.85
N GLU A 108 11.37 5.67 6.93
CA GLU A 108 12.35 6.63 6.41
C GLU A 108 12.63 6.35 4.94
N VAL A 109 13.00 7.41 4.23
CA VAL A 109 13.49 7.36 2.83
C VAL A 109 14.74 8.22 2.75
N GLY A 110 15.79 7.72 2.11
CA GLY A 110 17.04 8.48 1.99
C GLY A 110 18.15 7.67 1.34
N ASP A 111 19.38 8.15 1.39
CA ASP A 111 20.53 7.35 0.96
C ASP A 111 20.77 6.15 1.90
N PRO A 112 21.46 5.10 1.44
CA PRO A 112 21.69 3.90 2.26
C PRO A 112 22.44 4.17 3.58
N THR A 113 23.33 5.17 3.63
CA THR A 113 24.08 5.52 4.85
C THR A 113 23.16 6.18 5.87
N TYR A 114 22.29 7.09 5.41
CA TYR A 114 21.25 7.68 6.23
C TYR A 114 20.35 6.60 6.87
N LEU A 115 19.89 5.63 6.09
CA LEU A 115 19.05 4.54 6.61
C LEU A 115 19.77 3.64 7.61
N ALA A 116 21.06 3.35 7.40
CA ALA A 116 21.85 2.61 8.37
C ALA A 116 21.94 3.36 9.71
N SER A 117 22.03 4.70 9.68
CA SER A 117 21.99 5.49 10.92
C SER A 117 20.62 5.44 11.62
N LYS A 118 19.53 5.37 10.85
CA LYS A 118 18.16 5.29 11.37
C LYS A 118 17.85 3.93 11.95
N GLU A 119 18.35 2.85 11.34
CA GLU A 119 18.30 1.50 11.88
C GLU A 119 18.81 1.45 13.32
N LEU A 120 19.99 2.03 13.58
CA LEU A 120 20.59 2.07 14.92
C LEU A 120 19.71 2.84 15.91
N LYS A 121 19.10 3.95 15.49
CA LYS A 121 18.21 4.75 16.35
C LYS A 121 16.90 4.03 16.64
N SER A 122 16.29 3.42 15.63
CA SER A 122 15.07 2.60 15.75
C SER A 122 15.28 1.41 16.70
N ASN A 123 16.39 0.68 16.54
CA ASN A 123 16.71 -0.46 17.39
C ASN A 123 16.87 -0.06 18.87
N ARG A 124 17.45 1.12 19.15
CA ARG A 124 17.59 1.63 20.54
C ARG A 124 16.27 1.91 21.23
N VAL A 125 15.21 2.18 20.49
CA VAL A 125 13.85 2.41 21.04
C VAL A 125 12.96 1.17 20.93
N GLY A 126 13.56 0.01 20.59
CA GLY A 126 12.88 -1.28 20.50
C GLY A 126 12.01 -1.43 19.26
N LEU A 127 12.40 -0.81 18.14
CA LEU A 127 11.77 -1.04 16.83
C LEU A 127 12.71 -1.88 15.95
N HIS A 128 12.18 -2.87 15.26
CA HIS A 128 12.87 -3.77 14.35
C HIS A 128 12.42 -3.54 12.91
N ARG A 129 13.35 -3.63 11.96
CA ARG A 129 13.05 -3.42 10.55
C ARG A 129 12.22 -4.57 9.99
N ILE A 130 11.05 -4.25 9.43
CA ILE A 130 10.14 -5.22 8.80
C ILE A 130 10.08 -5.10 7.28
N ALA A 131 10.45 -3.94 6.74
CA ALA A 131 10.55 -3.71 5.31
C ALA A 131 11.78 -2.88 5.01
N ALA A 132 12.50 -3.22 3.94
CA ALA A 132 13.63 -2.45 3.43
C ALA A 132 13.72 -2.63 1.92
N LYS A 133 14.00 -1.55 1.21
CA LYS A 133 14.25 -1.59 -0.23
C LYS A 133 15.33 -0.59 -0.60
N ILE A 134 16.18 -0.96 -1.55
CA ILE A 134 17.17 -0.07 -2.15
C ILE A 134 16.93 -0.06 -3.65
N VAL A 135 16.80 1.12 -4.22
CA VAL A 135 16.58 1.37 -5.64
C VAL A 135 17.77 2.15 -6.20
N ARG A 136 18.30 1.69 -7.32
CA ARG A 136 19.33 2.40 -8.07
C ARG A 136 18.67 3.18 -9.20
N ASP A 137 18.93 4.47 -9.28
CA ASP A 137 18.50 5.28 -10.41
C ASP A 137 19.34 4.91 -11.65
N PRO A 138 18.71 4.45 -12.75
CA PRO A 138 19.45 4.08 -13.96
C PRO A 138 20.14 5.27 -14.63
N ALA A 139 19.62 6.50 -14.47
CA ALA A 139 20.19 7.68 -15.12
C ALA A 139 21.48 8.16 -14.44
N THR A 140 21.49 8.23 -13.11
CA THR A 140 22.63 8.77 -12.34
C THR A 140 23.47 7.71 -11.65
N GLY A 141 23.00 6.46 -11.60
CA GLY A 141 23.62 5.37 -10.85
C GLY A 141 23.52 5.50 -9.33
N ARG A 142 22.92 6.59 -8.82
CA ARG A 142 22.74 6.87 -7.39
C ARG A 142 21.75 5.88 -6.76
N LYS A 143 21.87 5.68 -5.45
CA LYS A 143 20.99 4.80 -4.69
C LYS A 143 20.13 5.60 -3.74
N VAL A 144 18.85 5.23 -3.66
CA VAL A 144 17.91 5.62 -2.62
C VAL A 144 17.43 4.35 -1.95
N GLY A 145 17.18 4.39 -0.65
CA GLY A 145 16.51 3.33 0.05
C GLY A 145 15.30 3.86 0.80
N CYS A 146 14.51 2.90 1.28
CA CYS A 146 13.40 3.12 2.17
C CYS A 146 13.31 1.97 3.17
N SER A 147 12.77 2.24 4.35
CA SER A 147 12.61 1.23 5.40
C SER A 147 11.43 1.54 6.30
N ILE A 148 10.83 0.47 6.86
CA ILE A 148 9.82 0.53 7.92
C ILE A 148 10.33 -0.29 9.11
N TRP A 149 10.22 0.29 10.31
CA TRP A 149 10.49 -0.35 11.59
C TRP A 149 9.24 -0.40 12.44
N THR A 150 9.05 -1.47 13.21
CA THR A 150 7.96 -1.62 14.19
C THR A 150 8.45 -2.35 15.43
N ASN A 151 7.78 -2.17 16.58
CA ASN A 151 7.99 -3.02 17.74
C ASN A 151 7.37 -4.41 17.57
#